data_AF-A0A8T5MWW1-F1
#
_entry.id   AF-A0A8T5MWW1-F1
#
_cell.length_a   1.000
_cell.length_b   1.000
_cell.length_c   1.000
_cell.angle_alpha   90.00
_cell.angle_beta   90.00
_cell.angle_gamma   90.00
#
_symmetry.space_group_name_H-M   'P 1'
#
loop_
_entity.id
_entity.type
_entity.pdbx_description
1 polymer ?
#
loop_
_entity_poly.entity_id
_entity_poly.type
_entity_poly.pdbx_seq_one_letter_code
_entity_poly.pdbx_strand_id
1 'polypeptide(L)'
;MKGQIFITVSILVAVMLLVLTINSYTIQENDAYLYNYFTNLKTELVNTVDTAILDGLDEKGISANIDEFSKFSDKLLLDKGYTQTIKYNVKGTNAVIDIYLGKGEEYYQDTIVIERTVMA
;
A
#
# COMPACT_ATOMS: atom_id res chain seq x y z
N MET A 1 -33.10 5.44 7.90
CA MET A 1 -32.37 4.27 8.48
C MET A 1 -31.06 3.92 7.78
N LYS A 2 -30.63 4.58 6.69
CA LYS A 2 -29.34 4.28 6.01
C LYS A 2 -28.13 5.09 6.54
N GLY A 3 -28.34 6.24 7.17
CA GLY A 3 -27.27 7.11 7.68
C GLY A 3 -26.64 6.68 9.02
N GLN A 4 -27.38 5.99 9.88
CA GLN A 4 -26.86 5.51 11.18
C GLN A 4 -25.86 4.35 11.02
N ILE A 5 -26.04 3.52 9.99
CA ILE A 5 -25.13 2.39 9.69
C ILE A 5 -23.76 2.93 9.26
N PHE A 6 -23.72 3.93 8.38
CA PHE A 6 -22.45 4.55 7.96
C PHE A 6 -21.67 5.16 9.12
N ILE A 7 -22.34 5.90 10.02
CA ILE A 7 -21.69 6.50 11.18
C ILE A 7 -21.13 5.42 12.12
N THR A 8 -21.88 4.34 12.34
CA THR A 8 -21.45 3.24 13.22
C THR A 8 -20.23 2.51 12.64
N VAL A 9 -20.20 2.28 11.33
CA VAL A 9 -19.06 1.63 10.65
C VAL A 9 -17.81 2.53 10.70
N SER A 10 -17.95 3.84 10.45
CA SER A 10 -16.83 4.78 10.52
C SER A 10 -16.24 4.91 11.93
N ILE A 11 -17.08 4.89 12.97
CA ILE A 11 -16.62 4.89 14.37
C ILE A 11 -15.90 3.59 14.70
N LEU A 12 -16.39 2.45 14.21
CA LEU A 12 -15.74 1.14 14.45
C LEU A 12 -14.34 1.08 13.83
N VAL A 13 -14.18 1.59 12.60
CA VAL A 13 -12.88 1.68 11.91
C VAL A 13 -11.93 2.63 12.65
N ALA A 14 -12.41 3.80 13.09
CA ALA A 14 -11.59 4.74 13.85
C ALA A 14 -11.15 4.18 15.21
N VAL A 15 -12.02 3.42 15.90
CA VAL A 15 -11.68 2.77 17.18
C VAL A 15 -10.68 1.63 16.98
N MET A 16 -10.80 0.82 15.92
CA MET A 16 -9.77 -0.18 15.59
C MET A 16 -8.41 0.45 15.32
N LEU A 17 -8.38 1.55 14.56
CA LEU A 17 -7.14 2.30 14.30
C LEU A 17 -6.54 2.88 15.59
N LEU A 18 -7.37 3.31 16.55
CA LEU A 18 -6.90 3.81 17.85
C LEU A 18 -6.39 2.70 18.76
N VAL A 19 -7.02 1.52 18.76
CA VAL A 19 -6.54 0.37 19.55
C VAL A 19 -5.22 -0.18 19.00
N LEU A 20 -4.99 -0.06 17.70
CA LEU A 20 -3.70 -0.37 17.07
C LEU A 20 -2.59 0.59 17.50
N THR A 21 -2.88 1.87 17.79
CA THR A 21 -1.84 2.83 18.20
C THR A 21 -1.47 2.71 19.68
N ILE A 22 -2.38 2.27 20.56
CA ILE A 22 -2.12 2.19 22.01
C ILE A 22 -1.32 0.93 22.40
N ASN A 23 -1.36 -0.13 21.59
CA ASN A 23 -0.54 -1.34 21.80
C ASN A 23 0.89 -1.20 21.24
N SER A 24 1.56 -0.11 21.60
CA SER A 24 3.00 0.05 21.35
C SER A 24 3.77 -0.87 22.30
N TYR A 25 3.82 -2.16 21.96
CA TYR A 25 4.83 -3.06 22.50
C TYR A 25 6.19 -2.44 22.16
N THR A 26 7.05 -2.28 23.17
CA THR A 26 8.49 -2.09 22.96
C THR A 26 9.02 -3.38 22.35
N ILE A 27 9.00 -3.45 21.02
CA ILE A 27 9.55 -4.61 20.34
C ILE A 27 11.06 -4.39 20.22
N GLN A 28 11.84 -5.36 20.69
CA GLN A 28 13.26 -5.46 20.36
C GLN A 28 13.42 -5.39 18.84
N GLU A 29 14.17 -4.40 18.35
CA GLU A 29 14.59 -4.31 16.96
C GLU A 29 15.37 -5.59 16.61
N ASN A 30 14.71 -6.46 15.86
CA ASN A 30 15.29 -7.67 15.29
C ASN A 30 15.09 -7.52 13.78
N ASP A 31 16.11 -7.84 12.99
CA ASP A 31 16.31 -7.45 11.57
C ASP A 31 15.16 -7.84 10.59
N ALA A 32 14.10 -8.49 11.08
CA ALA A 32 12.87 -8.82 10.35
C ALA A 32 11.95 -7.62 10.01
N TYR A 33 12.20 -6.42 10.54
CA TYR A 33 11.30 -5.27 10.33
C TYR A 33 11.22 -4.81 8.89
N LEU A 34 12.38 -4.54 8.27
CA LEU A 34 12.43 -3.98 6.93
C LEU A 34 11.79 -4.93 5.90
N TYR A 35 12.07 -6.23 6.01
CA TYR A 35 11.46 -7.25 5.14
C TYR A 35 9.94 -7.33 5.28
N ASN A 36 9.43 -7.26 6.52
CA ASN A 36 8.00 -7.29 6.78
C ASN A 36 7.31 -6.03 6.22
N TYR A 37 7.91 -4.84 6.41
CA TYR A 37 7.40 -3.61 5.78
C TYR A 37 7.41 -3.70 4.27
N PHE A 38 8.49 -4.24 3.68
CA PHE A 38 8.59 -4.44 2.23
C PHE A 38 7.49 -5.37 1.69
N THR A 39 7.26 -6.50 2.37
CA THR A 39 6.23 -7.47 2.00
C THR A 39 4.84 -6.87 2.10
N ASN A 40 4.55 -6.14 3.18
CA ASN A 40 3.27 -5.45 3.35
C ASN A 40 3.06 -4.37 2.27
N LEU A 41 4.09 -3.57 1.99
CA LEU A 41 4.05 -2.55 0.95
C LEU A 41 3.74 -3.15 -0.42
N LYS A 42 4.38 -4.28 -0.74
CA LYS A 42 4.12 -5.04 -1.98
C LYS A 42 2.67 -5.51 -2.05
N THR A 43 2.13 -6.10 -0.98
CA THR A 43 0.74 -6.60 -0.95
C THR A 43 -0.27 -5.46 -1.10
N GLU A 44 -0.10 -4.36 -0.37
CA GLU A 44 -1.02 -3.22 -0.46
C GLU A 44 -0.97 -2.54 -1.84
N LEU A 45 0.21 -2.49 -2.47
CA LEU A 45 0.36 -1.97 -3.82
C LEU A 45 -0.37 -2.85 -4.85
N VAL A 46 -0.28 -4.18 -4.73
CA VAL A 46 -1.07 -5.11 -5.57
C VAL A 46 -2.55 -4.89 -5.37
N ASN A 47 -3.02 -4.80 -4.12
CA ASN A 47 -4.43 -4.58 -3.81
C ASN A 47 -4.94 -3.24 -4.37
N THR A 48 -4.12 -2.20 -4.31
CA THR A 48 -4.45 -0.86 -4.86
C THR A 48 -4.70 -0.96 -6.36
N VAL A 49 -3.82 -1.64 -7.10
CA VAL A 49 -3.96 -1.83 -8.54
C VAL A 49 -5.14 -2.73 -8.87
N ASP A 50 -5.30 -3.85 -8.18
CA ASP A 50 -6.41 -4.79 -8.40
C ASP A 50 -7.77 -4.11 -8.16
N THR A 51 -7.88 -3.29 -7.11
CA THR A 51 -9.10 -2.51 -6.84
C THR A 51 -9.37 -1.51 -7.96
N ALA A 52 -8.36 -0.76 -8.41
CA ALA A 52 -8.50 0.19 -9.51
C ALA A 52 -8.96 -0.49 -10.82
N ILE A 53 -8.44 -1.68 -11.11
CA ILE A 53 -8.86 -2.48 -12.27
C ILE A 53 -10.32 -2.94 -12.12
N LEU A 54 -10.70 -3.44 -10.93
CA LEU A 54 -12.06 -3.91 -10.65
C LEU A 54 -13.10 -2.78 -10.70
N ASP A 55 -12.72 -1.57 -10.31
CA ASP A 55 -13.53 -0.36 -10.44
C ASP A 55 -13.66 0.12 -11.90
N GLY A 56 -13.02 -0.57 -12.84
CA GLY A 56 -13.08 -0.28 -14.28
C GLY A 56 -12.31 0.97 -14.66
N LEU A 57 -11.30 1.35 -13.88
CA LEU A 57 -10.47 2.51 -14.18
C LEU A 57 -9.56 2.25 -15.38
N ASP A 58 -9.31 3.31 -16.15
CA ASP A 58 -8.35 3.29 -17.25
C ASP A 58 -6.90 3.39 -16.75
N GLU A 59 -5.95 3.33 -17.68
CA GLU A 59 -4.51 3.42 -17.38
C GLU A 59 -4.15 4.63 -16.51
N LYS A 60 -4.82 5.77 -16.75
CA LYS A 60 -4.59 7.01 -16.00
C LYS A 60 -5.15 6.91 -14.59
N GLY A 61 -6.33 6.32 -14.42
CA GLY A 61 -6.93 6.08 -13.11
C GLY A 61 -6.13 5.08 -12.27
N ILE A 62 -5.63 4.00 -12.87
CA ILE A 62 -4.74 3.05 -12.19
C ILE A 62 -3.43 3.75 -11.78
N SER A 63 -2.81 4.50 -12.69
CA SER A 63 -1.59 5.27 -12.39
C SER A 63 -1.79 6.26 -11.25
N ALA A 64 -2.92 6.97 -11.22
CA ALA A 64 -3.24 7.92 -10.15
C ALA A 64 -3.37 7.26 -8.77
N ASN A 65 -3.95 6.06 -8.70
CA ASN A 65 -4.03 5.29 -7.46
C ASN A 65 -2.65 4.82 -6.98
N ILE A 66 -1.78 4.38 -7.90
CA ILE A 66 -0.38 4.04 -7.57
C ILE A 66 0.36 5.27 -7.03
N ASP A 67 0.18 6.44 -7.65
CA ASP A 67 0.80 7.69 -7.20
C ASP A 67 0.32 8.12 -5.82
N GLU A 68 -0.99 8.00 -5.55
CA GLU A 68 -1.58 8.35 -4.25
C GLU A 68 -1.08 7.40 -3.15
N PHE A 69 -1.09 6.09 -3.44
CA PHE A 69 -0.49 5.10 -2.55
C PHE A 69 0.98 5.40 -2.28
N SER A 70 1.78 5.67 -3.32
CA SER A 70 3.21 5.95 -3.21
C SER A 70 3.48 7.15 -2.31
N LYS A 71 2.72 8.25 -2.46
CA LYS A 71 2.83 9.44 -1.60
C LYS A 71 2.42 9.15 -0.16
N PHE A 72 1.35 8.38 0.03
CA PHE A 72 0.88 8.01 1.36
C PHE A 72 1.89 7.13 2.09
N SER A 73 2.41 6.09 1.43
CA SER A 73 3.37 5.17 2.01
C SER A 73 4.72 5.83 2.25
N ASP A 74 5.19 6.68 1.33
CA ASP A 74 6.44 7.44 1.50
C ASP A 74 6.39 8.32 2.75
N LYS A 75 5.26 9.00 3.00
CA LYS A 75 5.07 9.80 4.22
C LYS A 75 5.14 8.96 5.49
N LEU A 76 4.49 7.79 5.52
CA LEU A 76 4.51 6.89 6.68
C LEU A 76 5.90 6.29 6.95
N LEU A 77 6.65 6.04 5.88
CA LEU A 77 7.96 5.40 5.91
C LEU A 77 9.08 6.39 6.26
N LEU A 78 8.98 7.62 5.77
CA LEU A 78 9.93 8.70 6.06
C LEU A 78 10.01 8.99 7.56
N ASP A 79 8.87 9.04 8.26
CA ASP A 79 8.81 9.24 9.72
C ASP A 79 9.52 8.13 10.51
N LYS A 80 9.73 6.96 9.89
CA LYS A 80 10.40 5.78 10.46
C LYS A 80 11.84 5.62 9.94
N GLY A 81 12.33 6.56 9.13
CA GLY A 81 13.68 6.56 8.57
C GLY A 81 13.88 5.60 7.40
N TYR A 82 12.80 5.17 6.75
CA TYR A 82 12.88 4.36 5.53
C TYR A 82 12.90 5.26 4.28
N THR A 83 13.57 4.78 3.24
CA THR A 83 13.55 5.39 1.89
C THR A 83 12.80 4.45 0.96
N GLN A 84 11.75 4.95 0.31
CA GLN A 84 10.98 4.20 -0.67
C GLN A 84 11.24 4.72 -2.09
N THR A 85 11.19 3.84 -3.08
CA THR A 85 11.01 4.24 -4.48
C THR A 85 10.06 3.27 -5.16
N ILE A 86 9.03 3.82 -5.81
CA ILE A 86 8.09 3.07 -6.63
C ILE A 86 8.15 3.64 -8.05
N LYS A 87 8.47 2.80 -9.02
CA LYS A 87 8.40 3.11 -10.45
C LYS A 87 7.46 2.14 -11.10
N TYR A 88 6.63 2.62 -12.02
CA TYR A 88 5.63 1.76 -12.63
C TYR A 88 5.41 2.09 -14.10
N ASN A 89 4.87 1.11 -14.81
CA ASN A 89 4.35 1.24 -16.15
C ASN A 89 2.99 0.53 -16.22
N VAL A 90 1.95 1.26 -16.59
CA VAL A 90 0.59 0.73 -16.75
C VAL A 90 0.22 0.71 -18.22
N LYS A 91 -0.34 -0.40 -18.68
CA LYS A 91 -0.85 -0.58 -20.03
C LYS A 91 -2.11 -1.45 -20.03
N GLY A 92 -3.24 -0.87 -20.40
CA GLY A 92 -4.57 -1.42 -20.17
C GLY A 92 -4.78 -1.75 -18.70
N THR A 93 -5.06 -3.01 -18.43
CA THR A 93 -5.23 -3.59 -17.08
C THR A 93 -4.00 -4.33 -16.59
N ASN A 94 -2.84 -4.05 -17.20
CA ASN A 94 -1.56 -4.61 -16.78
C ASN A 94 -0.70 -3.53 -16.14
N ALA A 95 -0.03 -3.86 -15.04
CA ALA A 95 0.93 -2.99 -14.38
C ALA A 95 2.23 -3.75 -14.08
N VAL A 96 3.36 -3.15 -14.45
CA VAL A 96 4.69 -3.57 -14.01
C VAL A 96 5.20 -2.53 -13.05
N ILE A 97 5.59 -2.95 -11.84
CA ILE A 97 5.95 -2.04 -10.76
C ILE A 97 7.27 -2.49 -10.14
N ASP A 98 8.28 -1.64 -10.25
CA ASP A 98 9.54 -1.79 -9.53
C ASP A 98 9.43 -1.08 -8.18
N ILE A 99 9.66 -1.82 -7.11
CA ILE A 99 9.56 -1.34 -5.74
C ILE A 99 10.89 -1.52 -5.03
N TYR A 100 11.30 -0.47 -4.31
CA TYR A 100 12.50 -0.42 -3.48
C TYR A 100 12.14 0.12 -2.10
N LEU A 101 12.65 -0.52 -1.05
CA LEU A 101 12.59 -0.03 0.32
C LEU A 101 13.94 -0.22 1.00
N GLY A 102 14.50 0.86 1.54
CA GLY A 102 15.77 0.83 2.27
C GLY A 102 15.69 1.48 3.65
N LYS A 103 16.59 1.09 4.56
CA LYS A 103 16.84 1.75 5.85
C LYS A 103 18.31 1.59 6.21
N GLY A 104 19.05 2.68 6.28
CA GLY A 104 20.51 2.63 6.48
C GLY A 104 21.20 1.89 5.32
N GLU A 105 21.91 0.82 5.64
CA GLU A 105 22.62 -0.02 4.64
C GLU A 105 21.79 -1.19 4.11
N GLU A 106 20.66 -1.50 4.74
CA GLU A 106 19.78 -2.59 4.33
C GLU A 106 18.74 -2.13 3.30
N TYR A 107 18.44 -2.98 2.33
CA TYR A 107 17.39 -2.73 1.35
C TYR A 107 16.77 -4.00 0.79
N TYR A 108 15.53 -3.87 0.34
CA TYR A 108 14.83 -4.85 -0.49
C TYR A 108 14.34 -4.18 -1.77
N GLN A 109 14.34 -4.97 -2.84
CA GLN A 109 13.81 -4.57 -4.13
C GLN A 109 13.11 -5.75 -4.79
N ASP A 110 12.10 -5.46 -5.58
CA ASP A 110 11.37 -6.47 -6.35
C ASP A 110 10.64 -5.80 -7.54
N THR A 111 10.27 -6.63 -8.51
CA THR A 111 9.41 -6.24 -9.63
C THR A 111 8.10 -7.02 -9.55
N ILE A 112 7.00 -6.30 -9.39
CA ILE A 112 5.65 -6.84 -9.36
C ILE A 112 5.08 -6.78 -10.76
N VAL A 113 4.57 -7.90 -11.25
CA VAL A 113 3.84 -7.98 -12.53
C VAL A 113 2.39 -8.33 -12.23
N ILE A 114 1.49 -7.41 -12.55
CA ILE A 114 0.05 -7.55 -12.37
C ILE A 114 -0.56 -7.61 -13.76
N GLU A 115 -1.04 -8.79 -14.14
CA GLU A 115 -1.77 -9.02 -15.40
C GLU A 115 -3.19 -9.43 -15.06
N ARG A 116 -4.17 -8.66 -15.54
CA ARG A 116 -5.59 -8.91 -15.31
C ARG A 116 -6.35 -8.85 -16.61
N THR A 117 -7.25 -9.79 -16.83
CA THR A 117 -8.20 -9.77 -17.93
C THR A 117 -9.57 -9.44 -17.36
N VAL A 118 -10.13 -8.28 -17.74
CA VAL A 118 -11.51 -7.95 -17.40
C VAL A 118 -12.39 -8.59 -18.47
N MET A 119 -13.16 -9.62 -18.12
CA MET A 119 -14.18 -10.16 -19.02
C MET A 119 -15.34 -9.16 -19.04
N ALA A 120 -15.63 -8.62 -20.23
CA ALA A 120 -16.76 -7.72 -20.49
C ALA A 120 -18.09 -8.49 -20.58
#